data_AF-A0A1T5ICQ6-F1
#
_entry.id   AF-A0A1T5ICQ6-F1
#
_cell.length_a   1.000
_cell.length_b   1.000
_cell.length_c   1.000
_cell.angle_alpha   90.00
_cell.angle_beta   90.00
_cell.angle_gamma   90.00
#
_symmetry.space_group_name_H-M   'P 1'
#
loop_
_entity.id
_entity.type
_entity.pdbx_description
1 polymer ?
#
loop_
_entity_poly.entity_id
_entity_poly.type
_entity_poly.pdbx_seq_one_letter_code
_entity_poly.pdbx_strand_id
1 'polypeptide(L)'
;MKKIISLLLVLLLSFTFFGCSKEISSQKTEEELRAEIKAEMEEEAKRKEELKEEMKKEMEGESEDKQEENAHPSKSLDVRNNDELYKFINSTYPNKYNREDFDKWNPFYFDITGDGNDEVSFTSTYSEGNLENAIFITADNGEYRIISSDIVLSKYKNDLAYNEGFITIAQKAGGSGMFLEQTSYFVYDGEKIKSADAFIVTEDVVAHPKGYIIKGEIEGDPKNFVYTATKEDYATEKTSVIEKTKYVYNPETMKFDKEIIIKKEDNEEGDSSSKKQSTEDKNTKNQEVKNDYTKGFDYEVRDGNVYVKYKNTGNEIEVYNPKTTTIHKDDGNGLFTFKSGEVQGAIARTASQGNNGKRVYFTTNEYDEYVRNAYSTFYVDMATLKVYFVANGEYIKHITDYPYNNYTIIANEQDGSAIYSVYDSANQFACYLGGDLSEDIVAQIASAVEKTSSDAGLHGLSSFKKETIGEEEIDYSKYIAVVIPMHSTSNIDSLTKKTCSFSDNPNNQKVIFSVFGEMKDIKITYFENMDSKGEVENIDKLKNFYLEIYAPFGTDMSSVKVTGKVHIGEGYYEDVKFTLDDMRDTSEYEILKYE
;
A
#
# COMPACT_ATOMS: atom_id res chain seq x y z
N MET A 1 54.06 1.05 8.24
CA MET A 1 53.59 2.21 7.44
C MET A 1 52.27 2.81 7.91
N LYS A 2 51.31 2.04 8.46
CA LYS A 2 50.01 2.58 8.94
C LYS A 2 50.09 3.65 10.05
N LYS A 3 51.13 3.62 10.89
CA LYS A 3 51.31 4.60 11.98
C LYS A 3 51.78 5.99 11.52
N ILE A 4 52.38 6.11 10.34
CA ILE A 4 52.87 7.40 9.80
C ILE A 4 51.73 8.18 9.16
N ILE A 5 50.78 7.49 8.51
CA ILE A 5 49.62 8.11 7.87
C ILE A 5 48.67 8.72 8.91
N SER A 6 48.49 8.06 10.06
CA SER A 6 47.64 8.58 11.13
C SER A 6 48.18 9.85 11.78
N LEU A 7 49.51 10.02 11.84
CA LEU A 7 50.12 11.23 12.40
C LEU A 7 49.99 12.42 11.43
N LEU A 8 50.05 12.16 10.12
CA LEU A 8 49.95 13.19 9.09
C LEU A 8 48.52 13.74 8.97
N LEU A 9 47.51 12.91 9.21
CA LEU A 9 46.09 13.29 9.19
C LEU A 9 45.70 14.20 10.37
N VAL A 10 46.26 13.93 11.57
CA VAL A 10 46.05 14.79 12.75
C VAL A 10 46.76 16.14 12.58
N LEU A 11 47.92 16.16 11.92
CA LEU A 11 48.64 17.40 11.64
C LEU A 11 47.92 18.29 10.61
N LEU A 12 47.25 17.70 9.62
CA LEU A 12 46.50 18.44 8.60
C LEU A 12 45.25 19.10 9.17
N LEU A 13 44.57 18.45 10.13
CA LEU A 13 43.39 18.99 10.82
C LEU A 13 43.73 20.16 11.76
N SER A 14 44.98 20.27 12.23
CA SER A 14 45.39 21.42 13.05
C SER A 14 45.69 22.71 12.24
N PHE A 15 45.84 22.62 10.91
CA PHE A 15 46.09 23.81 10.07
C PHE A 15 44.83 24.56 9.63
N THR A 16 43.62 24.01 9.87
CA THR A 16 42.37 24.67 9.47
C THR A 16 41.84 25.70 10.48
N PHE A 17 42.53 25.93 11.60
CA PHE A 17 42.06 26.84 12.66
C PHE A 17 42.78 28.19 12.77
N PHE A 18 43.71 28.50 11.86
CA PHE A 18 44.36 29.83 11.81
C PHE A 18 44.28 30.44 10.41
N GLY A 19 43.27 31.28 10.16
CA GLY A 19 43.30 32.14 8.97
C GLY A 19 41.97 32.74 8.53
N CYS A 20 41.43 33.71 9.28
CA CYS A 20 40.71 34.84 8.70
C CYS A 20 40.47 35.94 9.76
N SER A 21 41.52 36.67 10.16
CA SER A 21 41.34 38.01 10.72
C SER A 21 41.53 39.03 9.59
N LYS A 22 40.43 39.49 9.03
CA LYS A 22 40.38 40.79 8.35
C LYS A 22 39.23 41.58 8.95
N GLU A 23 39.58 42.82 9.28
CA GLU A 23 38.76 43.83 9.91
C GLU A 23 37.43 44.03 9.17
N ILE A 24 36.33 43.89 9.91
CA ILE A 24 35.01 44.36 9.51
C ILE A 24 34.77 45.65 10.31
N SER A 25 34.93 46.80 9.65
CA SER A 25 34.31 48.06 10.08
C SER A 25 33.58 48.68 8.90
N SER A 26 32.28 48.43 8.86
CA SER A 26 31.25 49.20 8.13
C SER A 26 29.94 48.45 8.35
N GLN A 27 29.28 48.78 9.46
CA GLN A 27 27.99 48.22 9.83
C GLN A 27 26.94 48.81 8.88
N LYS A 28 26.70 48.16 7.74
CA LYS A 28 25.52 48.41 6.90
C LYS A 28 24.28 48.18 7.76
N THR A 29 23.33 49.10 7.73
CA THR A 29 22.09 48.97 8.51
C THR A 29 21.25 47.81 7.99
N GLU A 30 20.41 47.23 8.84
CA GLU A 30 19.51 46.12 8.46
C GLU A 30 18.63 46.47 7.24
N GLU A 31 18.35 47.76 7.03
CA GLU A 31 17.61 48.28 5.90
C GLU A 31 18.40 48.20 4.58
N GLU A 32 19.72 48.46 4.59
CA GLU A 32 20.58 48.26 3.42
C GLU A 32 20.73 46.78 3.07
N LEU A 33 20.78 45.89 4.07
CA LEU A 33 20.86 44.44 3.87
C LEU A 33 19.59 43.86 3.25
N ARG A 34 18.41 44.35 3.66
CA ARG A 34 17.13 43.96 3.05
C ARG A 34 16.97 44.49 1.62
N ALA A 35 17.50 45.68 1.33
CA ALA A 35 17.49 46.24 -0.02
C ALA A 35 18.43 45.47 -0.97
N GLU A 36 19.60 45.04 -0.50
CA GLU A 36 20.57 44.26 -1.28
C GLU A 36 20.03 42.86 -1.61
N ILE A 37 19.42 42.17 -0.64
CA ILE A 37 18.79 40.85 -0.85
C ILE A 37 17.58 40.95 -1.79
N LYS A 38 16.77 42.01 -1.68
CA LYS A 38 15.63 42.22 -2.57
C LYS A 38 16.08 42.48 -4.01
N ALA A 39 17.16 43.25 -4.20
CA ALA A 39 17.75 43.48 -5.51
C ALA A 39 18.32 42.19 -6.13
N GLU A 40 19.00 41.34 -5.36
CA GLU A 40 19.48 40.04 -5.84
C GLU A 40 18.33 39.09 -6.23
N MET A 41 17.24 39.04 -5.45
CA MET A 41 16.07 38.21 -5.79
C MET A 41 15.34 38.71 -7.04
N GLU A 42 15.21 40.02 -7.23
CA GLU A 42 14.59 40.59 -8.44
C GLU A 42 15.45 40.34 -9.68
N GLU A 43 16.78 40.40 -9.57
CA GLU A 43 17.70 40.08 -10.67
C GLU A 43 17.68 38.57 -11.01
N GLU A 44 17.61 37.69 -10.01
CA GLU A 44 17.48 36.24 -10.23
C GLU A 44 16.13 35.86 -10.87
N ALA A 45 15.03 36.49 -10.44
CA ALA A 45 13.71 36.29 -11.01
C ALA A 45 13.68 36.70 -12.50
N LYS A 46 14.29 37.85 -12.82
CA LYS A 46 14.39 38.34 -14.19
C LYS A 46 15.24 37.42 -15.08
N ARG A 47 16.37 36.93 -14.56
CA ARG A 47 17.24 35.97 -15.28
C ARG A 47 16.53 34.64 -15.53
N LYS A 48 15.70 34.15 -14.60
CA LYS A 48 14.88 32.93 -14.79
C LYS A 48 13.78 33.13 -15.83
N GLU A 49 13.19 34.32 -15.91
CA GLU A 49 12.17 34.64 -16.91
C GLU A 49 12.79 34.73 -18.32
N GLU A 50 13.95 35.38 -18.45
CA GLU A 50 14.73 35.43 -19.70
C GLU A 50 15.14 34.01 -20.18
N LEU A 51 15.58 33.13 -19.27
CA LEU A 51 15.95 31.74 -19.60
C LEU A 51 14.74 30.90 -20.05
N LYS A 52 13.57 31.11 -19.45
CA LYS A 52 12.32 30.44 -19.89
C LYS A 52 11.89 30.91 -21.27
N GLU A 53 12.05 32.18 -21.57
CA GLU A 53 11.69 32.75 -22.87
C GLU A 53 12.65 32.29 -23.98
N GLU A 54 13.94 32.13 -23.65
CA GLU A 54 14.97 31.59 -24.55
C GLU A 54 14.73 30.10 -24.85
N MET A 55 14.46 29.28 -23.82
CA MET A 55 14.09 27.85 -24.01
C MET A 55 12.80 27.66 -24.81
N LYS A 56 11.82 28.54 -24.62
CA LYS A 56 10.57 28.48 -25.38
C LYS A 56 10.79 28.82 -26.86
N LYS A 57 11.67 29.79 -27.16
CA LYS A 57 12.05 30.11 -28.55
C LYS A 57 12.88 29.00 -29.21
N GLU A 58 13.71 28.28 -28.46
CA GLU A 58 14.45 27.12 -28.99
C GLU A 58 13.50 25.95 -29.34
N MET A 59 12.51 25.67 -28.48
CA MET A 59 11.52 24.62 -28.74
C MET A 59 10.56 24.96 -29.89
N GLU A 60 10.18 26.22 -30.04
CA GLU A 60 9.31 26.66 -31.15
C GLU A 60 10.07 26.77 -32.48
N GLY A 61 11.40 26.92 -32.46
CA GLY A 61 12.25 27.01 -33.66
C GLY A 61 12.65 25.68 -34.31
N GLU A 62 12.54 24.54 -33.62
CA GLU A 62 12.93 23.23 -34.15
C GLU A 62 11.77 22.43 -34.78
N SER A 63 10.55 22.98 -34.84
CA SER A 63 9.36 22.26 -35.33
C SER A 63 8.92 22.60 -36.76
N GLU A 64 9.58 23.54 -37.44
CA GLU A 64 9.24 23.94 -38.81
C GLU A 64 10.48 24.07 -39.71
N ASP A 65 11.20 22.97 -39.96
CA ASP A 65 11.84 22.74 -41.26
C ASP A 65 12.52 21.36 -41.32
N LYS A 66 11.93 20.47 -42.14
CA LYS A 66 12.54 19.40 -42.97
C LYS A 66 11.69 18.13 -43.02
N GLN A 67 10.71 18.14 -43.92
CA GLN A 67 10.42 16.97 -44.74
C GLN A 67 11.45 16.93 -45.88
N GLU A 68 12.44 16.05 -45.80
CA GLU A 68 13.05 15.46 -46.99
C GLU A 68 13.79 14.17 -46.63
N GLU A 69 13.53 13.15 -47.43
CA GLU A 69 14.03 11.78 -47.36
C GLU A 69 15.55 11.71 -47.12
N ASN A 70 15.94 11.26 -45.93
CA ASN A 70 17.19 10.55 -45.75
C ASN A 70 16.95 9.44 -44.73
N ALA A 71 17.32 8.21 -45.11
CA ALA A 71 17.43 7.08 -44.20
C ALA A 71 18.47 7.44 -43.13
N HIS A 72 18.01 8.13 -42.08
CA HIS A 72 18.79 8.37 -40.90
C HIS A 72 19.15 6.99 -40.33
N PRO A 73 20.42 6.71 -40.06
CA PRO A 73 20.79 5.51 -39.32
C PRO A 73 20.00 5.57 -38.01
N SER A 74 19.05 4.66 -37.84
CA SER A 74 18.33 4.42 -36.60
C SER A 74 19.37 4.43 -35.49
N LYS A 75 19.41 5.51 -34.69
CA LYS A 75 20.34 5.63 -33.58
C LYS A 75 19.98 4.48 -32.64
N SER A 76 20.78 3.42 -32.66
CA SER A 76 20.58 2.28 -31.77
C SER A 76 20.60 2.82 -30.35
N LEU A 77 19.48 2.67 -29.64
CA LEU A 77 19.43 3.00 -28.22
C LEU A 77 20.40 2.09 -27.48
N ASP A 78 21.15 2.66 -26.55
CA ASP A 78 22.09 1.92 -25.73
C ASP A 78 21.49 1.74 -24.33
N VAL A 79 21.24 0.50 -23.92
CA VAL A 79 20.77 0.20 -22.55
C VAL A 79 21.82 0.54 -21.49
N ARG A 80 23.04 0.95 -21.86
CA ARG A 80 24.07 1.43 -20.91
C ARG A 80 24.03 2.95 -20.71
N ASN A 81 23.16 3.67 -21.42
CA ASN A 81 22.99 5.10 -21.25
C ASN A 81 22.04 5.43 -20.10
N ASN A 82 22.60 5.53 -18.89
CA ASN A 82 21.84 5.82 -17.66
C ASN A 82 20.96 7.08 -17.73
N ASP A 83 21.37 8.12 -18.45
CA ASP A 83 20.58 9.35 -18.57
C ASP A 83 19.33 9.15 -19.44
N GLU A 84 19.47 8.43 -20.55
CA GLU A 84 18.34 8.08 -21.42
C GLU A 84 17.41 7.09 -20.71
N LEU A 85 17.95 6.11 -19.98
CA LEU A 85 17.17 5.19 -19.16
C LEU A 85 16.41 5.87 -18.03
N TYR A 86 17.03 6.81 -17.30
CA TYR A 86 16.34 7.56 -16.26
C TYR A 86 15.17 8.37 -16.83
N LYS A 87 15.36 9.03 -17.99
CA LYS A 87 14.28 9.75 -18.67
C LYS A 87 13.13 8.81 -19.03
N PHE A 88 13.45 7.64 -19.57
CA PHE A 88 12.46 6.60 -19.89
C PHE A 88 11.71 6.13 -18.64
N ILE A 89 12.41 5.80 -17.55
CA ILE A 89 11.82 5.35 -16.28
C ILE A 89 10.93 6.43 -15.66
N ASN A 90 11.40 7.68 -15.60
CA ASN A 90 10.61 8.79 -15.05
C ASN A 90 9.38 9.11 -15.92
N SER A 91 9.44 8.88 -17.23
CA SER A 91 8.27 9.00 -18.10
C SER A 91 7.26 7.86 -17.93
N THR A 92 7.76 6.64 -17.66
CA THR A 92 6.93 5.43 -17.47
C THR A 92 6.29 5.40 -16.08
N TYR A 93 7.00 5.90 -15.06
CA TYR A 93 6.54 5.99 -13.68
C TYR A 93 6.66 7.43 -13.15
N PRO A 94 5.81 8.37 -13.63
CA PRO A 94 5.90 9.78 -13.26
C PRO A 94 5.86 10.00 -11.76
N ASN A 95 6.86 10.73 -11.24
CA ASN A 95 7.01 11.08 -9.82
C ASN A 95 7.19 9.90 -8.85
N LYS A 96 7.31 8.66 -9.34
CA LYS A 96 7.56 7.49 -8.47
C LYS A 96 9.02 7.40 -8.05
N TYR A 97 9.94 7.67 -8.96
CA TYR A 97 11.38 7.59 -8.74
C TYR A 97 12.05 8.90 -9.16
N ASN A 98 12.78 9.51 -8.25
CA ASN A 98 13.63 10.66 -8.57
C ASN A 98 15.02 10.19 -9.01
N ARG A 99 15.85 11.13 -9.48
CA ARG A 99 17.20 10.82 -9.98
C ARG A 99 18.12 10.25 -8.89
N GLU A 100 18.01 10.76 -7.67
CA GLU A 100 18.83 10.30 -6.54
C GLU A 100 18.54 8.85 -6.18
N ASP A 101 17.28 8.42 -6.31
CA ASP A 101 16.88 7.03 -6.11
C ASP A 101 17.43 6.14 -7.22
N PHE A 102 17.27 6.54 -8.48
CA PHE A 102 17.78 5.81 -9.65
C PHE A 102 19.30 5.59 -9.60
N ASP A 103 20.06 6.63 -9.21
CA ASP A 103 21.53 6.55 -9.13
C ASP A 103 22.02 5.58 -8.03
N LYS A 104 21.14 5.12 -7.12
CA LYS A 104 21.44 4.11 -6.09
C LYS A 104 21.14 2.68 -6.57
N TRP A 105 20.47 2.51 -7.70
CA TRP A 105 20.13 1.18 -8.23
C TRP A 105 21.37 0.48 -8.80
N ASN A 106 21.37 -0.84 -8.71
CA ASN A 106 22.41 -1.70 -9.26
C ASN A 106 21.97 -2.18 -10.65
N PRO A 107 22.63 -1.72 -11.74
CA PRO A 107 22.35 -2.22 -13.08
C PRO A 107 23.08 -3.55 -13.35
N PHE A 108 22.36 -4.50 -13.93
CA PHE A 108 22.92 -5.74 -14.47
C PHE A 108 22.54 -5.88 -15.94
N TYR A 109 23.49 -6.34 -16.76
CA TYR A 109 23.33 -6.43 -18.21
C TYR A 109 23.36 -7.89 -18.65
N PHE A 110 22.29 -8.34 -19.30
CA PHE A 110 22.10 -9.74 -19.69
C PHE A 110 21.35 -9.82 -21.02
N ASP A 111 21.73 -10.73 -21.91
CA ASP A 111 20.94 -11.12 -23.10
C ASP A 111 19.86 -12.13 -22.68
N ILE A 112 18.76 -11.62 -22.11
CA ILE A 112 17.63 -12.38 -21.60
C ILE A 112 16.74 -12.84 -22.76
N THR A 113 16.57 -11.99 -23.78
CA THR A 113 15.74 -12.29 -24.95
C THR A 113 16.41 -13.28 -25.91
N GLY A 114 17.73 -13.43 -25.84
CA GLY A 114 18.51 -14.31 -26.71
C GLY A 114 18.68 -13.74 -28.13
N ASP A 115 18.44 -12.44 -28.31
CA ASP A 115 18.55 -11.76 -29.60
C ASP A 115 19.98 -11.25 -29.88
N GLY A 116 20.88 -11.39 -28.89
CA GLY A 116 22.28 -10.97 -28.95
C GLY A 116 22.53 -9.55 -28.43
N ASN A 117 21.50 -8.84 -27.98
CA ASN A 117 21.61 -7.54 -27.33
C ASN A 117 21.43 -7.70 -25.82
N ASP A 118 22.15 -6.91 -25.04
CA ASP A 118 21.94 -6.88 -23.59
C ASP A 118 20.63 -6.14 -23.29
N GLU A 119 19.79 -6.72 -22.43
CA GLU A 119 18.86 -5.98 -21.59
C GLU A 119 19.55 -5.43 -20.36
N VAL A 120 18.99 -4.36 -19.79
CA VAL A 120 19.36 -3.88 -18.46
C VAL A 120 18.31 -4.28 -17.45
N SER A 121 18.77 -4.70 -16.27
CA SER A 121 17.93 -4.97 -15.11
C SER A 121 18.41 -4.15 -13.93
N PHE A 122 17.47 -3.56 -13.19
CA PHE A 122 17.75 -2.76 -12.00
C PHE A 122 17.26 -3.50 -10.77
N THR A 123 18.15 -3.64 -9.79
CA THR A 123 17.78 -4.01 -8.42
C THR A 123 18.22 -2.93 -7.46
N SER A 124 17.70 -2.97 -6.23
CA SER A 124 18.22 -2.18 -5.15
C SER A 124 18.01 -2.90 -3.82
N THR A 125 18.53 -2.34 -2.73
CA THR A 125 18.06 -2.69 -1.38
C THR A 125 16.90 -1.77 -1.04
N TYR A 126 15.84 -2.25 -0.39
CA TYR A 126 14.63 -1.43 -0.13
C TYR A 126 14.95 -0.11 0.59
N SER A 127 15.99 -0.08 1.43
CA SER A 127 16.44 1.14 2.13
C SER A 127 17.17 2.15 1.25
N GLU A 128 17.64 1.76 0.07
CA GLU A 128 18.48 2.58 -0.79
C GLU A 128 17.79 2.68 -2.16
N GLY A 129 17.15 3.80 -2.49
CA GLY A 129 16.58 4.03 -3.82
C GLY A 129 15.15 3.55 -4.05
N ASN A 130 14.41 3.16 -3.01
CA ASN A 130 12.94 2.97 -3.04
C ASN A 130 12.41 2.02 -4.13
N LEU A 131 13.22 1.07 -4.59
CA LEU A 131 12.82 0.11 -5.62
C LEU A 131 12.25 -1.16 -5.01
N GLU A 132 10.96 -1.40 -5.22
CA GLU A 132 10.23 -2.55 -4.65
C GLU A 132 10.29 -3.81 -5.52
N ASN A 133 10.37 -3.63 -6.84
CA ASN A 133 10.38 -4.71 -7.82
C ASN A 133 11.55 -4.52 -8.78
N ALA A 134 12.16 -5.61 -9.23
CA ALA A 134 13.21 -5.52 -10.24
C ALA A 134 12.62 -5.02 -11.57
N ILE A 135 13.25 -4.02 -12.17
CA ILE A 135 12.82 -3.46 -13.46
C ILE A 135 13.75 -3.99 -14.55
N PHE A 136 13.18 -4.52 -15.63
CA PHE A 136 13.90 -5.00 -16.80
C PHE A 136 13.54 -4.15 -18.00
N ILE A 137 14.54 -3.70 -18.75
CA ILE A 137 14.37 -2.82 -19.90
C ILE A 137 15.13 -3.42 -21.08
N THR A 138 14.45 -3.54 -22.21
CA THR A 138 15.04 -3.86 -23.50
C THR A 138 15.04 -2.63 -24.42
N ALA A 139 15.94 -2.61 -25.40
CA ALA A 139 16.06 -1.58 -26.42
C ALA A 139 15.80 -2.19 -27.81
N ASP A 140 14.55 -2.58 -28.05
CA ASP A 140 14.12 -3.21 -29.30
C ASP A 140 13.70 -2.16 -30.32
N ASN A 141 14.13 -2.31 -31.57
CA ASN A 141 13.68 -1.48 -32.70
C ASN A 141 13.84 0.04 -32.50
N GLY A 142 14.83 0.47 -31.71
CA GLY A 142 15.09 1.89 -31.45
C GLY A 142 14.17 2.52 -30.41
N GLU A 143 13.44 1.70 -29.63
CA GLU A 143 12.62 2.15 -28.50
C GLU A 143 12.94 1.36 -27.22
N TYR A 144 12.88 2.02 -26.07
CA TYR A 144 12.96 1.32 -24.79
C TYR A 144 11.60 0.72 -24.43
N ARG A 145 11.61 -0.50 -23.89
CA ARG A 145 10.40 -1.19 -23.42
C ARG A 145 10.67 -1.88 -22.10
N ILE A 146 9.70 -1.80 -21.19
CA ILE A 146 9.73 -2.56 -19.93
C ILE A 146 9.34 -4.01 -20.21
N ILE A 147 10.16 -4.95 -19.74
CA ILE A 147 9.78 -6.37 -19.61
C ILE A 147 9.14 -6.55 -18.24
N SER A 148 7.86 -6.92 -18.21
CA SER A 148 7.14 -7.17 -16.95
C SER A 148 7.81 -8.31 -16.17
N SER A 149 7.84 -8.22 -14.84
CA SER A 149 8.55 -9.16 -13.97
C SER A 149 7.79 -9.40 -12.68
N ASP A 150 7.79 -10.66 -12.22
CA ASP A 150 7.21 -11.09 -10.94
C ASP A 150 8.25 -11.01 -9.78
N ILE A 151 9.42 -10.39 -9.99
CA ILE A 151 10.52 -10.34 -9.01
C ILE A 151 10.34 -9.17 -8.02
N VAL A 152 9.90 -9.50 -6.80
CA VAL A 152 9.86 -8.59 -5.65
C VAL A 152 11.24 -8.54 -4.99
N LEU A 153 11.73 -7.35 -4.66
CA LEU A 153 13.04 -7.13 -4.03
C LEU A 153 12.94 -7.21 -2.50
N SER A 154 13.96 -7.80 -1.88
CA SER A 154 14.08 -7.89 -0.43
C SER A 154 14.77 -6.66 0.18
N LYS A 155 14.68 -6.52 1.50
CA LYS A 155 15.17 -5.33 2.18
C LYS A 155 16.69 -5.18 2.19
N TYR A 156 17.45 -6.26 2.35
CA TYR A 156 18.88 -6.15 2.69
C TYR A 156 19.84 -6.52 1.56
N LYS A 157 19.41 -7.37 0.62
CA LYS A 157 20.30 -7.85 -0.44
C LYS A 157 19.49 -8.37 -1.62
N ASN A 158 19.88 -8.03 -2.85
CA ASN A 158 19.24 -8.54 -4.06
C ASN A 158 20.30 -8.72 -5.16
N ASP A 159 20.99 -9.85 -5.12
CA ASP A 159 22.01 -10.19 -6.10
C ASP A 159 21.35 -10.93 -7.26
N LEU A 160 21.36 -10.30 -8.43
CA LEU A 160 20.81 -10.87 -9.66
C LEU A 160 21.93 -11.55 -10.47
N ALA A 161 21.64 -12.70 -11.06
CA ALA A 161 22.52 -13.36 -12.02
C ALA A 161 21.69 -14.03 -13.12
N TYR A 162 22.29 -14.18 -14.30
CA TYR A 162 21.68 -14.87 -15.43
C TYR A 162 22.58 -16.01 -15.89
N ASN A 163 22.09 -17.25 -15.80
CA ASN A 163 22.86 -18.45 -16.14
C ASN A 163 21.96 -19.48 -16.83
N GLU A 164 22.40 -19.96 -18.00
CA GLU A 164 21.75 -21.04 -18.76
C GLU A 164 20.25 -20.84 -19.06
N GLY A 165 19.82 -19.59 -19.24
CA GLY A 165 18.43 -19.22 -19.51
C GLY A 165 17.59 -18.93 -18.26
N PHE A 166 18.20 -18.95 -17.07
CA PHE A 166 17.54 -18.62 -15.81
C PHE A 166 18.06 -17.31 -15.25
N ILE A 167 17.13 -16.48 -14.79
CA ILE A 167 17.42 -15.35 -13.92
C ILE A 167 17.32 -15.88 -12.48
N THR A 168 18.41 -15.82 -11.73
CA THR A 168 18.44 -16.16 -10.31
C THR A 168 18.57 -14.89 -9.49
N ILE A 169 17.78 -14.77 -8.42
CA ILE A 169 17.92 -13.69 -7.45
C ILE A 169 18.22 -14.28 -6.07
N ALA A 170 19.39 -13.94 -5.52
CA ALA A 170 19.74 -14.24 -4.14
C ALA A 170 19.35 -13.04 -3.25
N GLN A 171 18.44 -13.31 -2.32
CA GLN A 171 17.79 -12.29 -1.51
C GLN A 171 18.08 -12.47 -0.04
N LYS A 172 18.14 -11.37 0.71
CA LYS A 172 18.27 -11.38 2.17
C LYS A 172 17.18 -10.54 2.84
N ALA A 173 16.39 -11.20 3.68
CA ALA A 173 15.36 -10.58 4.52
C ALA A 173 15.62 -10.88 6.01
N GLY A 174 14.95 -10.16 6.92
CA GLY A 174 15.04 -10.41 8.36
C GLY A 174 15.21 -9.17 9.23
N GLY A 175 15.72 -9.34 10.45
CA GLY A 175 15.96 -8.30 11.43
C GLY A 175 17.10 -8.64 12.40
N SER A 176 17.23 -7.88 13.47
CA SER A 176 18.27 -8.12 14.48
C SER A 176 18.04 -9.47 15.17
N GLY A 177 18.85 -10.46 14.80
CA GLY A 177 18.84 -11.79 15.40
C GLY A 177 18.08 -12.86 14.60
N MET A 178 17.45 -12.51 13.49
CA MET A 178 16.88 -13.48 12.56
C MET A 178 17.10 -13.02 11.12
N PHE A 179 17.65 -13.87 10.25
CA PHE A 179 17.69 -13.55 8.83
C PHE A 179 17.51 -14.77 7.96
N LEU A 180 16.90 -14.54 6.79
CA LEU A 180 16.65 -15.51 5.75
C LEU A 180 17.37 -15.06 4.48
N GLU A 181 18.30 -15.88 4.00
CA GLU A 181 18.83 -15.84 2.65
C GLU A 181 18.18 -16.94 1.80
N GLN A 182 17.68 -16.53 0.64
CA GLN A 182 16.99 -17.41 -0.29
C GLN A 182 17.44 -17.13 -1.71
N THR A 183 17.39 -18.16 -2.57
CA THR A 183 17.58 -18.03 -4.01
C THR A 183 16.30 -18.45 -4.71
N SER A 184 15.79 -17.58 -5.59
CA SER A 184 14.62 -17.86 -6.43
C SER A 184 15.01 -17.88 -7.91
N TYR A 185 14.35 -18.74 -8.68
CA TYR A 185 14.60 -18.92 -10.11
C TYR A 185 13.45 -18.37 -10.95
N PHE A 186 13.79 -17.64 -12.00
CA PHE A 186 12.87 -17.03 -12.94
C PHE A 186 13.29 -17.32 -14.38
N VAL A 187 12.34 -17.28 -15.29
CA VAL A 187 12.54 -17.51 -16.72
C VAL A 187 11.78 -16.46 -17.54
N TYR A 188 12.33 -16.10 -18.69
CA TYR A 188 11.65 -15.25 -19.66
C TYR A 188 10.82 -16.10 -20.62
N ASP A 189 9.53 -15.81 -20.74
CA ASP A 189 8.61 -16.59 -21.57
C ASP A 189 8.40 -16.02 -22.99
N GLY A 190 9.15 -14.97 -23.34
CA GLY A 190 8.98 -14.19 -24.58
C GLY A 190 8.16 -12.91 -24.40
N GLU A 191 7.50 -12.72 -23.26
CA GLU A 191 6.72 -11.52 -22.95
C GLU A 191 7.12 -10.92 -21.59
N LYS A 192 7.23 -11.77 -20.57
CA LYS A 192 7.52 -11.38 -19.18
C LYS A 192 8.45 -12.37 -18.48
N ILE A 193 9.02 -11.91 -17.37
CA ILE A 193 9.85 -12.72 -16.47
C ILE A 193 8.93 -13.33 -15.40
N LYS A 194 8.86 -14.67 -15.37
CA LYS A 194 7.98 -15.46 -14.50
C LYS A 194 8.76 -16.30 -13.51
N SER A 195 8.17 -16.55 -12.34
CA SER A 195 8.66 -17.55 -11.39
C SER A 195 8.70 -18.93 -12.03
N ALA A 196 9.83 -19.63 -11.87
CA ALA A 196 9.96 -21.06 -12.21
C ALA A 196 9.56 -21.99 -11.04
N ASP A 197 9.03 -21.43 -9.95
CA ASP A 197 8.57 -22.11 -8.73
C ASP A 197 9.66 -22.88 -7.97
N ALA A 198 10.93 -22.54 -8.15
CA ALA A 198 12.02 -22.99 -7.27
C ALA A 198 12.40 -21.86 -6.29
N PHE A 199 12.10 -22.11 -5.02
CA PHE A 199 12.42 -21.25 -3.89
C PHE A 199 13.32 -22.04 -2.95
N ILE A 200 14.58 -21.64 -2.84
CA ILE A 200 15.62 -22.38 -2.14
C ILE A 200 16.12 -21.54 -0.97
N VAL A 201 15.94 -22.03 0.27
CA VAL A 201 16.57 -21.41 1.44
C VAL A 201 18.06 -21.75 1.42
N THR A 202 18.92 -20.75 1.23
CA THR A 202 20.38 -20.92 1.26
C THR A 202 20.94 -20.77 2.66
N GLU A 203 20.37 -19.87 3.45
CA GLU A 203 20.72 -19.71 4.87
C GLU A 203 19.51 -19.19 5.65
N ASP A 204 19.16 -19.79 6.78
CA ASP A 204 18.17 -19.25 7.71
C ASP A 204 18.76 -19.33 9.12
N VAL A 205 18.89 -18.19 9.77
CA VAL A 205 19.54 -18.07 11.07
C VAL A 205 18.57 -17.51 12.08
N VAL A 206 18.41 -18.24 13.18
CA VAL A 206 17.75 -17.74 14.39
C VAL A 206 18.81 -17.62 15.49
N ALA A 207 19.28 -16.40 15.74
CA ALA A 207 20.33 -16.11 16.72
C ALA A 207 19.73 -16.01 18.14
N HIS A 208 19.45 -17.17 18.73
CA HIS A 208 19.00 -17.32 20.11
C HIS A 208 19.82 -18.42 20.81
N PRO A 209 19.96 -18.46 22.15
CA PRO A 209 20.60 -19.59 22.85
C PRO A 209 19.97 -20.96 22.58
N LYS A 210 18.72 -20.98 22.08
CA LYS A 210 18.01 -22.16 21.57
C LYS A 210 17.70 -22.04 20.07
N GLY A 211 18.51 -21.25 19.39
CA GLY A 211 18.38 -20.99 17.98
C GLY A 211 18.96 -22.11 17.12
N TYR A 212 18.93 -21.89 15.82
CA TYR A 212 19.49 -22.80 14.84
C TYR A 212 20.00 -22.02 13.64
N ILE A 213 20.73 -22.72 12.79
CA ILE A 213 21.03 -22.30 11.42
C ILE A 213 20.65 -23.42 10.45
N ILE A 214 19.87 -23.09 9.43
CA ILE A 214 19.63 -23.94 8.28
C ILE A 214 20.56 -23.47 7.17
N LYS A 215 21.31 -24.39 6.57
CA LYS A 215 22.12 -24.13 5.37
C LYS A 215 21.61 -24.97 4.21
N GLY A 216 21.39 -24.31 3.10
CA GLY A 216 20.99 -24.91 1.84
C GLY A 216 22.16 -25.06 0.89
N GLU A 217 22.34 -26.25 0.35
CA GLU A 217 23.32 -26.53 -0.70
C GLU A 217 22.60 -27.02 -1.97
N ILE A 218 23.06 -26.53 -3.12
CA ILE A 218 22.56 -26.91 -4.45
C ILE A 218 23.66 -27.67 -5.16
N GLU A 219 23.37 -28.91 -5.57
CA GLU A 219 24.26 -29.75 -6.37
C GLU A 219 23.64 -30.06 -7.73
N GLY A 220 24.31 -29.69 -8.83
CA GLY A 220 23.85 -29.96 -10.19
C GLY A 220 23.84 -28.71 -11.08
N ASP A 221 23.22 -28.84 -12.24
CA ASP A 221 23.01 -27.73 -13.18
C ASP A 221 21.67 -27.02 -12.90
N PRO A 222 21.48 -25.75 -13.32
CA PRO A 222 20.24 -25.00 -13.08
C PRO A 222 18.97 -25.69 -13.59
N LYS A 223 19.03 -26.58 -14.60
CA LYS A 223 17.86 -27.31 -15.13
C LYS A 223 17.57 -28.59 -14.34
N ASN A 224 18.54 -29.13 -13.63
CA ASN A 224 18.42 -30.36 -12.88
C ASN A 224 19.40 -30.37 -11.71
N PHE A 225 18.89 -30.06 -10.52
CA PHE A 225 19.70 -29.98 -9.31
C PHE A 225 19.04 -30.67 -8.12
N VAL A 226 19.86 -30.99 -7.14
CA VAL A 226 19.42 -31.50 -5.83
C VAL A 226 19.71 -30.43 -4.80
N TYR A 227 18.65 -30.01 -4.12
CA TYR A 227 18.71 -29.16 -2.95
C TYR A 227 18.82 -30.01 -1.69
N THR A 228 19.76 -29.68 -0.80
CA THR A 228 19.88 -30.28 0.53
C THR A 228 19.88 -29.18 1.58
N ALA A 229 18.90 -29.19 2.48
CA ALA A 229 18.86 -28.33 3.65
C ALA A 229 19.31 -29.08 4.90
N THR A 230 20.29 -28.50 5.59
CA THR A 230 20.88 -29.04 6.80
C THR A 230 20.68 -28.05 7.95
N LYS A 231 20.06 -28.51 9.04
CA LYS A 231 19.85 -27.73 10.27
C LYS A 231 20.91 -28.07 11.30
N GLU A 232 21.60 -27.06 11.81
CA GLU A 232 22.47 -27.12 12.97
C GLU A 232 21.78 -26.43 14.14
N ASP A 233 21.43 -27.22 15.16
CA ASP A 233 20.75 -26.75 16.37
C ASP A 233 21.77 -26.34 17.42
N TYR A 234 21.74 -25.08 17.85
CA TYR A 234 22.75 -24.54 18.78
C TYR A 234 22.63 -25.08 20.20
N ALA A 235 21.44 -25.54 20.61
CA ALA A 235 21.25 -26.07 21.97
C ALA A 235 21.80 -27.50 22.11
N THR A 236 21.71 -28.28 21.03
CA THR A 236 22.10 -29.70 21.02
C THR A 236 23.42 -29.96 20.30
N GLU A 237 23.95 -28.97 19.59
CA GLU A 237 25.13 -29.08 18.70
C GLU A 237 24.95 -30.19 17.65
N LYS A 238 23.71 -30.53 17.29
CA LYS A 238 23.40 -31.56 16.31
C LYS A 238 23.14 -30.95 14.95
N THR A 239 23.83 -31.48 13.95
CA THR A 239 23.59 -31.22 12.55
C THR A 239 22.74 -32.33 11.94
N SER A 240 21.67 -31.99 11.24
CA SER A 240 20.81 -32.97 10.58
C SER A 240 20.27 -32.48 9.24
N VAL A 241 20.21 -33.39 8.26
CA VAL A 241 19.51 -33.14 7.00
C VAL A 241 18.01 -33.14 7.30
N ILE A 242 17.37 -31.99 7.09
CA ILE A 242 15.93 -31.80 7.31
C ILE A 242 15.13 -31.93 6.02
N GLU A 243 15.74 -31.56 4.89
CA GLU A 243 15.14 -31.69 3.57
C GLU A 243 16.19 -32.06 2.52
N LYS A 244 15.80 -32.94 1.60
CA LYS A 244 16.53 -33.20 0.36
C LYS A 244 15.52 -33.33 -0.77
N THR A 245 15.59 -32.45 -1.75
CA THR A 245 14.59 -32.33 -2.82
C THR A 245 15.29 -32.20 -4.16
N LYS A 246 14.89 -33.00 -5.14
CA LYS A 246 15.36 -32.89 -6.53
C LYS A 246 14.42 -32.00 -7.32
N TYR A 247 15.01 -31.08 -8.08
CA TYR A 247 14.33 -30.13 -8.94
C TYR A 247 14.70 -30.45 -10.39
N VAL A 248 13.71 -30.59 -11.25
CA VAL A 248 13.89 -30.80 -12.70
C VAL A 248 13.04 -29.79 -13.45
N TYR A 249 13.67 -28.92 -14.25
CA TYR A 249 12.97 -27.90 -15.00
C TYR A 249 12.20 -28.52 -16.18
N ASN A 250 10.91 -28.21 -16.25
CA ASN A 250 10.04 -28.58 -17.35
C ASN A 250 9.86 -27.37 -18.28
N PRO A 251 10.42 -27.40 -19.51
CA PRO A 251 10.33 -26.27 -20.44
C PRO A 251 8.92 -26.06 -21.01
N GLU A 252 8.05 -27.07 -20.99
CA GLU A 252 6.67 -26.93 -21.48
C GLU A 252 5.81 -26.12 -20.51
N THR A 253 6.01 -26.31 -19.21
CA THR A 253 5.29 -25.58 -18.15
C THR A 253 6.05 -24.38 -17.61
N MET A 254 7.32 -24.24 -18.00
CA MET A 254 8.26 -23.24 -17.51
C MET A 254 8.43 -23.24 -15.98
N LYS A 255 8.36 -24.44 -15.36
CA LYS A 255 8.39 -24.63 -13.90
C LYS A 255 9.27 -25.81 -13.51
N PHE A 256 9.75 -25.83 -12.28
CA PHE A 256 10.43 -27.00 -11.73
C PHE A 256 9.46 -28.05 -11.19
N ASP A 257 9.58 -29.27 -11.70
CA ASP A 257 9.04 -30.46 -11.06
C ASP A 257 9.89 -30.81 -9.82
N LYS A 258 9.23 -31.10 -8.71
CA LYS A 258 9.87 -31.35 -7.41
C LYS A 258 9.66 -32.79 -6.96
N GLU A 259 10.75 -33.47 -6.63
CA GLU A 259 10.74 -34.81 -6.04
C GLU A 259 11.40 -34.75 -4.65
N ILE A 260 10.60 -34.88 -3.60
CA ILE A 260 11.10 -34.88 -2.21
C ILE A 260 11.73 -36.24 -1.92
N ILE A 261 13.06 -36.26 -1.73
CA ILE A 261 13.84 -37.47 -1.42
C ILE A 261 13.84 -37.72 0.09
N ILE A 262 14.04 -36.68 0.89
CA ILE A 262 14.02 -36.73 2.35
C ILE A 262 13.24 -35.52 2.86
N LYS A 263 12.31 -35.76 3.78
CA LYS A 263 11.71 -34.72 4.60
C LYS A 263 11.56 -35.26 6.01
N LYS A 264 12.35 -34.75 6.94
CA LYS A 264 12.12 -35.05 8.36
C LYS A 264 11.00 -34.15 8.83
N GLU A 265 9.91 -34.75 9.24
CA GLU A 265 8.94 -34.04 10.05
C GLU A 265 9.60 -33.78 11.40
N ASP A 266 9.72 -32.50 11.76
CA ASP A 266 9.99 -32.07 13.13
C ASP A 266 8.80 -32.51 14.00
N ASN A 267 8.68 -33.80 14.24
CA ASN A 267 7.91 -34.30 15.36
C ASN A 267 8.71 -33.89 16.58
N GLU A 268 8.33 -32.76 17.18
CA GLU A 268 8.80 -32.40 18.52
C GLU A 268 8.64 -33.64 19.40
N GLU A 269 9.76 -34.28 19.73
CA GLU A 269 9.84 -35.29 20.79
C GLU A 269 9.52 -34.56 22.10
N GLY A 270 8.24 -34.40 22.38
CA GLY A 270 7.73 -34.09 23.70
C GLY A 270 8.13 -35.24 24.62
N ASP A 271 9.23 -35.04 25.34
CA ASP A 271 9.66 -35.83 26.50
C ASP A 271 8.56 -35.78 27.57
N SER A 272 7.55 -36.64 27.40
CA SER A 272 6.51 -36.90 28.38
C SER A 272 6.76 -38.26 29.00
N SER A 273 7.60 -38.27 30.03
CA SER A 273 7.65 -39.35 31.01
C SER A 273 6.37 -39.38 31.86
N SER A 274 5.21 -39.61 31.25
CA SER A 274 3.98 -39.96 31.98
C SER A 274 3.74 -41.45 31.83
N LYS A 275 3.82 -42.16 32.97
CA LYS A 275 3.44 -43.57 33.11
C LYS A 275 2.07 -43.82 32.46
N LYS A 276 2.05 -44.53 31.33
CA LYS A 276 0.84 -45.12 30.76
C LYS A 276 0.25 -46.13 31.75
N GLN A 277 -0.83 -45.71 32.40
CA GLN A 277 -1.81 -46.63 32.98
C GLN A 277 -2.69 -47.08 31.83
N SER A 278 -2.61 -48.36 31.47
CA SER A 278 -3.37 -48.94 30.37
C SER A 278 -4.86 -48.85 30.66
N THR A 279 -5.56 -48.04 29.86
CA THR A 279 -7.02 -48.10 29.77
C THR A 279 -7.33 -48.83 28.48
N GLU A 280 -8.18 -49.86 28.56
CA GLU A 280 -8.56 -50.74 27.46
C GLU A 280 -9.04 -49.95 26.23
N ASP A 281 -8.31 -50.12 25.13
CA ASP A 281 -8.70 -49.68 23.80
C ASP A 281 -10.00 -50.40 23.40
N LYS A 282 -11.12 -49.70 23.50
CA LYS A 282 -12.30 -50.00 22.71
C LYS A 282 -11.95 -49.70 21.26
N ASN A 283 -11.68 -50.79 20.54
CA ASN A 283 -11.49 -50.88 19.10
C ASN A 283 -12.71 -50.26 18.36
N THR A 284 -12.66 -48.94 18.18
CA THR A 284 -13.63 -48.19 17.40
C THR A 284 -13.16 -48.28 15.98
N LYS A 285 -13.83 -49.09 15.15
CA LYS A 285 -13.56 -49.16 13.71
C LYS A 285 -13.54 -47.72 13.17
N ASN A 286 -12.40 -47.27 12.64
CA ASN A 286 -12.28 -46.04 11.88
C ASN A 286 -13.28 -46.11 10.71
N GLN A 287 -14.47 -45.56 10.94
CA GLN A 287 -15.47 -45.37 9.92
C GLN A 287 -14.99 -44.19 9.09
N GLU A 288 -14.74 -44.41 7.81
CA GLU A 288 -14.35 -43.37 6.86
C GLU A 288 -15.37 -42.22 6.94
N VAL A 289 -14.91 -41.05 7.38
CA VAL A 289 -15.78 -39.90 7.55
C VAL A 289 -16.11 -39.36 6.17
N LYS A 290 -17.32 -39.62 5.71
CA LYS A 290 -17.81 -39.12 4.43
C LYS A 290 -18.20 -37.65 4.59
N ASN A 291 -17.50 -36.74 3.90
CA ASN A 291 -17.91 -35.35 3.79
C ASN A 291 -19.23 -35.26 3.01
N ASP A 292 -20.27 -34.75 3.66
CA ASP A 292 -21.63 -34.67 3.14
C ASP A 292 -22.29 -33.32 3.46
N TYR A 293 -21.48 -32.25 3.57
CA TYR A 293 -21.91 -30.88 3.94
C TYR A 293 -23.16 -30.38 3.21
N THR A 294 -23.41 -30.86 1.98
CA THR A 294 -24.63 -30.57 1.19
C THR A 294 -25.95 -31.00 1.86
N LYS A 295 -25.91 -31.85 2.89
CA LYS A 295 -27.05 -32.26 3.73
C LYS A 295 -27.18 -31.41 5.01
N GLY A 296 -26.35 -30.38 5.14
CA GLY A 296 -26.30 -29.50 6.29
C GLY A 296 -25.38 -30.04 7.39
N PHE A 297 -24.84 -29.11 8.16
CA PHE A 297 -23.99 -29.38 9.31
C PHE A 297 -24.29 -28.37 10.42
N ASP A 298 -23.80 -28.67 11.61
CA ASP A 298 -23.63 -27.73 12.71
C ASP A 298 -22.13 -27.51 12.92
N TYR A 299 -21.76 -26.42 13.58
CA TYR A 299 -20.36 -26.09 13.87
C TYR A 299 -20.21 -25.66 15.32
N GLU A 300 -19.03 -25.85 15.88
CA GLU A 300 -18.72 -25.50 17.26
C GLU A 300 -17.25 -25.10 17.38
N VAL A 301 -16.97 -24.08 18.19
CA VAL A 301 -15.61 -23.75 18.61
C VAL A 301 -15.38 -24.34 20.00
N ARG A 302 -14.40 -25.24 20.14
CA ARG A 302 -14.02 -25.85 21.43
C ARG A 302 -12.52 -25.83 21.58
N ASP A 303 -12.04 -25.34 22.71
CA ASP A 303 -10.61 -25.28 23.05
C ASP A 303 -9.74 -24.60 21.97
N GLY A 304 -10.30 -23.64 21.22
CA GLY A 304 -9.61 -22.95 20.13
C GLY A 304 -9.64 -23.61 18.77
N ASN A 305 -10.26 -24.79 18.67
CA ASN A 305 -10.43 -25.54 17.43
C ASN A 305 -11.83 -25.32 16.86
N VAL A 306 -11.98 -25.50 15.55
CA VAL A 306 -13.30 -25.48 14.89
C VAL A 306 -13.68 -26.91 14.54
N TYR A 307 -14.85 -27.33 15.01
CA TYR A 307 -15.45 -28.62 14.71
C TYR A 307 -16.68 -28.45 13.82
N VAL A 308 -16.90 -29.41 12.93
CA VAL A 308 -18.11 -29.51 12.11
C VAL A 308 -18.75 -30.86 12.36
N LYS A 309 -20.05 -30.84 12.65
CA LYS A 309 -20.89 -32.04 12.84
C LYS A 309 -21.94 -32.15 11.74
N TYR A 310 -21.84 -33.17 10.92
CA TYR A 310 -22.74 -33.39 9.80
C TYR A 310 -24.10 -33.93 10.25
N LYS A 311 -25.20 -33.32 9.78
CA LYS A 311 -26.56 -33.58 10.32
C LYS A 311 -27.09 -34.98 9.98
N ASN A 312 -26.71 -35.51 8.82
CA ASN A 312 -27.23 -36.76 8.31
C ASN A 312 -26.45 -37.98 8.80
N THR A 313 -25.14 -37.85 9.06
CA THR A 313 -24.30 -38.94 9.58
C THR A 313 -24.06 -38.84 11.08
N GLY A 314 -24.15 -37.64 11.65
CA GLY A 314 -23.73 -37.36 13.02
C GLY A 314 -22.21 -37.33 13.19
N ASN A 315 -21.44 -37.53 12.11
CA ASN A 315 -19.99 -37.50 12.13
C ASN A 315 -19.51 -36.11 12.49
N GLU A 316 -18.50 -36.06 13.34
CA GLU A 316 -17.84 -34.82 13.74
C GLU A 316 -16.39 -34.84 13.26
N ILE A 317 -15.94 -33.73 12.70
CA ILE A 317 -14.56 -33.53 12.24
C ILE A 317 -13.99 -32.24 12.80
N GLU A 318 -12.70 -32.27 13.10
CA GLU A 318 -11.91 -31.06 13.35
C GLU A 318 -11.51 -30.47 12.00
N VAL A 319 -11.97 -29.26 11.72
CA VAL A 319 -11.67 -28.56 10.45
C VAL A 319 -10.63 -27.45 10.63
N TYR A 320 -10.37 -27.05 11.86
CA TYR A 320 -9.29 -26.14 12.20
C TYR A 320 -8.69 -26.50 13.56
N ASN A 321 -7.37 -26.52 13.58
CA ASN A 321 -6.50 -26.72 14.72
C ASN A 321 -5.31 -25.77 14.58
N PRO A 322 -5.08 -24.86 15.54
CA PRO A 322 -4.05 -23.83 15.45
C PRO A 322 -2.63 -24.39 15.41
N LYS A 323 -2.42 -25.67 15.75
CA LYS A 323 -1.09 -26.30 15.73
C LYS A 323 -0.76 -27.00 14.42
N THR A 324 -1.77 -27.55 13.76
CA THR A 324 -1.55 -28.53 12.67
C THR A 324 -2.17 -28.12 11.34
N THR A 325 -3.04 -27.11 11.31
CA THR A 325 -3.79 -26.79 10.10
C THR A 325 -2.94 -26.01 9.12
N THR A 326 -2.93 -26.43 7.85
CA THR A 326 -2.36 -25.62 6.78
C THR A 326 -3.37 -24.55 6.38
N ILE A 327 -2.92 -23.30 6.43
CA ILE A 327 -3.70 -22.14 6.01
C ILE A 327 -3.25 -21.75 4.61
N HIS A 328 -4.24 -21.48 3.76
CA HIS A 328 -4.08 -21.00 2.40
C HIS A 328 -4.36 -19.49 2.35
N LYS A 329 -3.56 -18.72 1.62
CA LYS A 329 -3.83 -17.30 1.33
C LYS A 329 -3.69 -17.09 -0.16
N ASP A 330 -4.73 -16.54 -0.78
CA ASP A 330 -4.69 -16.09 -2.16
C ASP A 330 -4.61 -14.56 -2.12
N ASP A 331 -3.52 -13.99 -2.60
CA ASP A 331 -3.29 -12.54 -2.63
C ASP A 331 -3.48 -11.94 -4.04
N GLY A 332 -4.02 -12.74 -4.98
CA GLY A 332 -4.14 -12.35 -6.39
C GLY A 332 -2.87 -12.55 -7.22
N ASN A 333 -1.71 -12.77 -6.59
CA ASN A 333 -0.45 -13.11 -7.24
C ASN A 333 -0.08 -14.60 -7.08
N GLY A 334 -0.78 -15.34 -6.22
CA GLY A 334 -0.65 -16.78 -6.08
C GLY A 334 -1.24 -17.33 -4.79
N LEU A 335 -1.31 -18.67 -4.70
CA LEU A 335 -1.75 -19.35 -3.50
C LEU A 335 -0.56 -19.65 -2.59
N PHE A 336 -0.44 -18.93 -1.47
CA PHE A 336 0.54 -19.19 -0.43
C PHE A 336 -0.01 -20.19 0.59
N THR A 337 0.85 -21.05 1.13
CA THR A 337 0.51 -21.97 2.21
C THR A 337 1.47 -21.80 3.37
N PHE A 338 0.93 -21.57 4.56
CA PHE A 338 1.70 -21.56 5.80
C PHE A 338 1.05 -22.52 6.80
N LYS A 339 1.84 -23.09 7.70
CA LYS A 339 1.28 -23.90 8.79
C LYS A 339 0.79 -22.95 9.87
N SER A 340 -0.39 -23.21 10.42
CA SER A 340 -0.94 -22.41 11.52
C SER A 340 0.01 -22.35 12.73
N GLY A 341 0.82 -23.40 12.95
CA GLY A 341 1.84 -23.41 14.00
C GLY A 341 3.01 -22.42 13.78
N GLU A 342 3.21 -21.92 12.57
CA GLU A 342 4.18 -20.85 12.26
C GLU A 342 3.62 -19.47 12.63
N VAL A 343 2.29 -19.34 12.74
CA VAL A 343 1.58 -18.17 13.26
C VAL A 343 1.21 -18.46 14.72
N GLN A 344 2.14 -18.22 15.64
CA GLN A 344 1.97 -18.57 17.05
C GLN A 344 0.59 -18.17 17.61
N GLY A 345 -0.24 -19.17 17.94
CA GLY A 345 -1.33 -18.99 18.92
C GLY A 345 -2.67 -18.46 18.39
N ALA A 346 -2.97 -18.57 17.10
CA ALA A 346 -4.26 -18.16 16.53
C ALA A 346 -5.44 -19.08 16.96
N ILE A 347 -5.93 -18.93 18.18
CA ILE A 347 -7.04 -19.71 18.77
C ILE A 347 -8.37 -19.20 18.21
N ALA A 348 -9.20 -20.08 17.63
CA ALA A 348 -10.53 -19.70 17.16
C ALA A 348 -11.43 -19.27 18.34
N ARG A 349 -12.19 -18.18 18.18
CA ARG A 349 -13.10 -17.65 19.22
C ARG A 349 -14.57 -17.76 18.82
N THR A 350 -14.86 -17.36 17.60
CA THR A 350 -16.21 -17.37 17.03
C THR A 350 -16.17 -18.13 15.72
N ALA A 351 -17.30 -18.75 15.37
CA ALA A 351 -17.50 -19.32 14.06
C ALA A 351 -18.90 -18.96 13.56
N SER A 352 -19.05 -18.87 12.25
CA SER A 352 -20.31 -18.51 11.60
C SER A 352 -20.41 -19.15 10.23
N GLN A 353 -21.59 -19.67 9.90
CA GLN A 353 -21.85 -20.19 8.57
C GLN A 353 -22.01 -19.05 7.56
N GLY A 354 -21.39 -19.19 6.39
CA GLY A 354 -21.53 -18.26 5.27
C GLY A 354 -21.64 -18.99 3.93
N ASN A 355 -21.83 -18.22 2.86
CA ASN A 355 -21.94 -18.69 1.47
C ASN A 355 -22.93 -19.86 1.33
N ASN A 356 -24.14 -19.70 1.89
CA ASN A 356 -25.20 -20.72 1.88
C ASN A 356 -24.74 -22.09 2.42
N GLY A 357 -23.85 -22.10 3.43
CA GLY A 357 -23.31 -23.35 3.99
C GLY A 357 -22.15 -23.94 3.21
N LYS A 358 -21.58 -23.23 2.25
CA LYS A 358 -20.33 -23.67 1.60
C LYS A 358 -19.09 -23.29 2.41
N ARG A 359 -19.21 -22.35 3.35
CA ARG A 359 -18.09 -21.85 4.16
C ARG A 359 -18.46 -21.79 5.64
N VAL A 360 -17.48 -22.06 6.49
CA VAL A 360 -17.51 -21.74 7.93
C VAL A 360 -16.45 -20.68 8.19
N TYR A 361 -16.87 -19.45 8.42
CA TYR A 361 -15.99 -18.35 8.82
C TYR A 361 -15.67 -18.45 10.30
N PHE A 362 -14.46 -18.08 10.70
CA PHE A 362 -14.08 -17.99 12.11
C PHE A 362 -13.04 -16.90 12.33
N THR A 363 -13.06 -16.31 13.52
CA THR A 363 -12.12 -15.28 13.95
C THR A 363 -11.15 -15.87 14.97
N THR A 364 -9.85 -15.63 14.80
CA THR A 364 -8.82 -15.91 15.80
C THR A 364 -8.33 -14.63 16.44
N ASN A 365 -7.82 -14.70 17.66
CA ASN A 365 -6.95 -13.67 18.20
C ASN A 365 -5.51 -13.94 17.74
N GLU A 366 -4.86 -12.95 17.16
CA GLU A 366 -3.42 -12.99 16.96
C GLU A 366 -2.76 -12.70 18.31
N TYR A 367 -1.90 -13.60 18.79
CA TYR A 367 -1.06 -13.32 19.94
C TYR A 367 0.19 -12.60 19.42
N ASP A 368 0.04 -11.33 19.06
CA ASP A 368 1.20 -10.44 18.89
C ASP A 368 1.41 -9.69 20.21
N GLU A 369 2.60 -9.83 20.80
CA GLU A 369 2.97 -9.11 22.03
C GLU A 369 2.98 -7.58 21.84
N TYR A 370 3.08 -7.12 20.59
CA TYR A 370 3.11 -5.71 20.21
C TYR A 370 1.74 -5.17 19.76
N VAL A 371 0.84 -6.02 19.27
CA VAL A 371 -0.50 -5.61 18.79
C VAL A 371 -1.59 -6.23 19.67
N ARG A 372 -1.96 -5.53 20.74
CA ARG A 372 -3.10 -5.94 21.56
C ARG A 372 -4.37 -5.91 20.71
N ASN A 373 -5.10 -7.03 20.67
CA ASN A 373 -6.39 -7.21 19.99
C ASN A 373 -6.36 -7.31 18.46
N ALA A 374 -5.24 -7.70 17.85
CA ALA A 374 -5.28 -8.09 16.44
C ALA A 374 -6.17 -9.32 16.26
N TYR A 375 -7.24 -9.18 15.48
CA TYR A 375 -8.07 -10.29 15.05
C TYR A 375 -7.67 -10.71 13.64
N SER A 376 -7.86 -11.99 13.32
CA SER A 376 -7.73 -12.50 11.96
C SER A 376 -8.95 -13.34 11.61
N THR A 377 -9.50 -13.13 10.42
CA THR A 377 -10.66 -13.85 9.92
C THR A 377 -10.24 -14.87 8.86
N PHE A 378 -10.74 -16.09 9.03
CA PHE A 378 -10.51 -17.23 8.15
C PHE A 378 -11.85 -17.84 7.71
N TYR A 379 -11.81 -18.72 6.72
CA TYR A 379 -12.90 -19.65 6.48
C TYR A 379 -12.42 -21.05 6.13
N VAL A 380 -13.26 -22.04 6.46
CA VAL A 380 -13.14 -23.42 5.97
C VAL A 380 -14.02 -23.55 4.73
N ASP A 381 -13.44 -23.97 3.60
CA ASP A 381 -14.21 -24.40 2.43
C ASP A 381 -14.77 -25.80 2.70
N MET A 382 -16.08 -25.95 2.77
CA MET A 382 -16.70 -27.20 3.20
C MET A 382 -16.61 -28.33 2.18
N ALA A 383 -16.32 -28.03 0.91
CA ALA A 383 -16.13 -29.06 -0.12
C ALA A 383 -14.74 -29.69 -0.02
N THR A 384 -13.72 -28.86 0.24
CA THR A 384 -12.31 -29.24 0.23
C THR A 384 -11.70 -29.42 1.62
N LEU A 385 -12.38 -28.92 2.66
CA LEU A 385 -11.92 -28.81 4.04
C LEU A 385 -10.62 -28.00 4.20
N LYS A 386 -10.28 -27.18 3.20
CA LYS A 386 -9.13 -26.29 3.26
C LYS A 386 -9.50 -25.01 4.02
N VAL A 387 -8.55 -24.51 4.78
CA VAL A 387 -8.68 -23.26 5.53
C VAL A 387 -8.02 -22.14 4.77
N TYR A 388 -8.73 -21.03 4.59
CA TYR A 388 -8.26 -19.86 3.87
C TYR A 388 -8.27 -18.64 4.78
N PHE A 389 -7.20 -17.84 4.72
CA PHE A 389 -7.16 -16.50 5.31
C PHE A 389 -7.99 -15.53 4.45
N VAL A 390 -8.79 -14.69 5.10
CA VAL A 390 -9.54 -13.61 4.43
C VAL A 390 -8.80 -12.30 4.62
N ALA A 391 -8.75 -11.82 5.87
CA ALA A 391 -8.11 -10.56 6.23
C ALA A 391 -7.90 -10.48 7.74
N ASN A 392 -7.11 -9.50 8.16
CA ASN A 392 -7.10 -9.05 9.55
C ASN A 392 -8.45 -8.42 9.88
N GLY A 393 -8.86 -8.52 11.14
CA GLY A 393 -10.14 -8.08 11.67
C GLY A 393 -11.06 -9.20 12.10
N GLU A 394 -12.17 -8.81 12.75
CA GLU A 394 -13.22 -9.69 13.25
C GLU A 394 -14.31 -9.89 12.19
N TYR A 395 -14.67 -11.15 11.92
CA TYR A 395 -15.81 -11.47 11.09
C TYR A 395 -17.11 -10.92 11.69
N ILE A 396 -17.83 -10.11 10.91
CA ILE A 396 -19.12 -9.54 11.32
C ILE A 396 -20.27 -10.32 10.72
N LYS A 397 -20.33 -10.39 9.38
CA LYS A 397 -21.46 -11.00 8.68
C LYS A 397 -21.12 -11.34 7.23
N HIS A 398 -21.81 -12.36 6.73
CA HIS A 398 -21.88 -12.71 5.32
C HIS A 398 -23.16 -12.16 4.68
N ILE A 399 -23.03 -11.51 3.52
CA ILE A 399 -24.14 -10.90 2.80
C ILE A 399 -24.86 -11.94 1.93
N THR A 400 -26.16 -12.07 2.14
CA THR A 400 -27.03 -13.00 1.41
C THR A 400 -27.83 -12.31 0.31
N ASP A 401 -27.87 -10.98 0.32
CA ASP A 401 -28.72 -10.18 -0.56
C ASP A 401 -28.00 -9.80 -1.86
N TYR A 402 -28.71 -9.86 -2.98
CA TYR A 402 -28.20 -9.51 -4.32
C TYR A 402 -28.02 -7.99 -4.47
N PRO A 403 -27.00 -7.48 -5.22
CA PRO A 403 -26.01 -8.21 -6.02
C PRO A 403 -24.76 -8.63 -5.24
N TYR A 404 -24.61 -8.19 -3.99
CA TYR A 404 -23.44 -8.48 -3.14
C TYR A 404 -23.57 -9.81 -2.41
N ASN A 405 -24.37 -10.74 -2.94
CA ASN A 405 -24.49 -12.05 -2.38
C ASN A 405 -23.11 -12.71 -2.43
N ASN A 406 -22.72 -13.30 -1.30
CA ASN A 406 -21.40 -13.87 -1.06
C ASN A 406 -20.29 -12.90 -0.59
N TYR A 407 -20.61 -11.62 -0.37
CA TYR A 407 -19.65 -10.67 0.22
C TYR A 407 -19.54 -10.92 1.74
N THR A 408 -18.40 -10.57 2.32
CA THR A 408 -18.10 -10.74 3.74
C THR A 408 -17.70 -9.40 4.35
N ILE A 409 -18.29 -9.04 5.49
CA ILE A 409 -17.93 -7.84 6.25
C ILE A 409 -17.00 -8.25 7.39
N ILE A 410 -15.88 -7.54 7.50
CA ILE A 410 -14.87 -7.70 8.54
C ILE A 410 -14.68 -6.35 9.23
N ALA A 411 -14.66 -6.33 10.57
CA ALA A 411 -14.34 -5.14 11.35
C ALA A 411 -12.85 -5.11 11.73
N ASN A 412 -12.19 -4.02 11.37
CA ASN A 412 -10.81 -3.72 11.77
C ASN A 412 -10.82 -2.69 12.89
N GLU A 413 -9.89 -2.77 13.84
CA GLU A 413 -9.69 -1.72 14.83
C GLU A 413 -8.68 -0.71 14.28
N GLN A 414 -9.10 0.56 14.15
CA GLN A 414 -8.23 1.68 13.77
C GLN A 414 -8.48 2.83 14.74
N ASP A 415 -7.41 3.27 15.41
CA ASP A 415 -7.45 4.35 16.42
C ASP A 415 -8.50 4.14 17.52
N GLY A 416 -8.71 2.87 17.92
CA GLY A 416 -9.68 2.46 18.93
C GLY A 416 -11.14 2.45 18.46
N SER A 417 -11.39 2.69 17.17
CA SER A 417 -12.70 2.61 16.53
C SER A 417 -12.77 1.44 15.55
N ALA A 418 -13.94 0.81 15.43
CA ALA A 418 -14.15 -0.22 14.43
C ALA A 418 -14.32 0.41 13.04
N ILE A 419 -13.65 -0.12 12.02
CA ILE A 419 -13.84 0.22 10.62
C ILE A 419 -14.24 -1.05 9.87
N TYR A 420 -15.37 -0.99 9.18
CA TYR A 420 -15.93 -2.13 8.47
C TYR A 420 -15.39 -2.15 7.03
N SER A 421 -14.80 -3.28 6.66
CA SER A 421 -14.28 -3.57 5.33
C SER A 421 -15.08 -4.69 4.69
N VAL A 422 -15.27 -4.61 3.38
CA VAL A 422 -16.03 -5.60 2.61
C VAL A 422 -15.10 -6.36 1.70
N TYR A 423 -15.25 -7.68 1.69
CA TYR A 423 -14.52 -8.60 0.84
C TYR A 423 -15.49 -9.33 -0.06
N ASP A 424 -15.16 -9.46 -1.33
CA ASP A 424 -16.02 -10.12 -2.30
C ASP A 424 -16.00 -11.66 -2.16
N SER A 425 -16.63 -12.36 -3.10
CA SER A 425 -16.70 -13.82 -3.08
C SER A 425 -15.35 -14.53 -3.30
N ALA A 426 -14.39 -13.85 -3.93
CA ALA A 426 -13.00 -14.27 -4.12
C ALA A 426 -12.12 -13.89 -2.92
N ASN A 427 -12.69 -13.22 -1.91
CA ASN A 427 -12.00 -12.64 -0.74
C ASN A 427 -11.06 -11.49 -1.10
N GLN A 428 -11.29 -10.82 -2.23
CA GLN A 428 -10.61 -9.58 -2.57
C GLN A 428 -11.29 -8.42 -1.85
N PHE A 429 -10.49 -7.46 -1.37
CA PHE A 429 -11.02 -6.24 -0.79
C PHE A 429 -11.87 -5.50 -1.83
N ALA A 430 -13.11 -5.18 -1.47
CA ALA A 430 -14.07 -4.50 -2.34
C ALA A 430 -14.21 -3.01 -1.98
N CYS A 431 -14.46 -2.69 -0.71
CA CYS A 431 -14.66 -1.31 -0.25
C CYS A 431 -14.63 -1.17 1.29
N TYR A 432 -14.52 0.07 1.78
CA TYR A 432 -14.73 0.43 3.19
C TYR A 432 -16.15 0.95 3.41
N LEU A 433 -16.81 0.54 4.50
CA LEU A 433 -18.13 1.04 4.91
C LEU A 433 -18.06 2.14 5.97
N GLY A 434 -16.87 2.41 6.51
CA GLY A 434 -16.66 3.40 7.57
C GLY A 434 -16.85 2.83 8.98
N GLY A 435 -17.15 3.71 9.95
CA GLY A 435 -17.21 3.37 11.37
C GLY A 435 -18.53 2.79 11.87
N ASP A 436 -19.60 2.88 11.06
CA ASP A 436 -20.95 2.45 11.40
C ASP A 436 -21.55 1.59 10.28
N LEU A 437 -22.29 0.55 10.65
CA LEU A 437 -23.07 -0.25 9.71
C LEU A 437 -24.51 0.27 9.65
N SER A 438 -24.96 0.63 8.45
CA SER A 438 -26.34 0.99 8.17
C SER A 438 -27.29 -0.20 8.39
N GLU A 439 -28.56 0.08 8.69
CA GLU A 439 -29.61 -0.95 8.61
C GLU A 439 -29.77 -1.49 7.17
N ASP A 440 -29.57 -0.61 6.17
CA ASP A 440 -29.51 -0.96 4.75
C ASP A 440 -28.06 -1.15 4.30
N ILE A 441 -27.48 -2.28 4.72
CA ILE A 441 -26.09 -2.65 4.40
C ILE A 441 -25.88 -2.77 2.87
N VAL A 442 -26.88 -3.22 2.11
CA VAL A 442 -26.77 -3.39 0.66
C VAL A 442 -26.61 -2.03 -0.02
N ALA A 443 -27.41 -1.04 0.37
CA ALA A 443 -27.26 0.33 -0.14
C ALA A 443 -25.92 0.95 0.27
N GLN A 444 -25.45 0.68 1.49
CA GLN A 444 -24.14 1.16 1.96
C GLN A 444 -22.98 0.54 1.16
N ILE A 445 -23.02 -0.77 0.91
CA ILE A 445 -22.03 -1.46 0.07
C ILE A 445 -22.09 -0.92 -1.36
N ALA A 446 -23.28 -0.75 -1.94
CA ALA A 446 -23.42 -0.20 -3.28
C ALA A 446 -22.73 1.16 -3.38
N SER A 447 -23.01 2.05 -2.43
CA SER A 447 -22.37 3.35 -2.38
C SER A 447 -20.86 3.28 -2.24
N ALA A 448 -20.37 2.41 -1.36
CA ALA A 448 -18.94 2.28 -1.13
C ALA A 448 -18.18 1.65 -2.31
N VAL A 449 -18.75 0.64 -2.96
CA VAL A 449 -18.16 0.00 -4.14
C VAL A 449 -18.12 0.99 -5.31
N GLU A 450 -19.22 1.70 -5.55
CA GLU A 450 -19.32 2.72 -6.61
C GLU A 450 -18.28 3.84 -6.36
N LYS A 451 -18.17 4.36 -5.13
CA LYS A 451 -17.06 5.28 -4.75
C LYS A 451 -15.67 4.72 -5.10
N THR A 452 -15.42 3.43 -4.85
CA THR A 452 -14.11 2.77 -5.05
C THR A 452 -13.83 2.45 -6.52
N SER A 453 -14.85 2.13 -7.33
CA SER A 453 -14.73 1.82 -8.76
C SER A 453 -14.72 3.05 -9.66
N SER A 454 -15.13 4.20 -9.14
CA SER A 454 -15.16 5.42 -9.91
C SER A 454 -13.76 5.92 -10.24
N ASP A 455 -13.44 6.03 -11.53
CA ASP A 455 -12.30 6.82 -12.05
C ASP A 455 -12.40 8.32 -11.65
N ALA A 456 -13.46 8.72 -10.93
CA ALA A 456 -13.55 10.02 -10.27
C ALA A 456 -12.51 10.18 -9.15
N GLY A 457 -11.93 9.07 -8.65
CA GLY A 457 -10.76 9.09 -7.78
C GLY A 457 -9.48 9.35 -8.57
N LEU A 458 -9.15 10.62 -8.80
CA LEU A 458 -7.78 11.17 -8.94
C LEU A 458 -7.71 12.58 -9.55
N HIS A 459 -8.84 13.20 -9.87
CA HIS A 459 -8.84 14.65 -10.13
C HIS A 459 -9.16 15.40 -8.85
N GLY A 460 -8.30 15.22 -7.83
CA GLY A 460 -8.27 16.17 -6.72
C GLY A 460 -8.11 17.58 -7.25
N LEU A 461 -8.41 18.57 -6.41
CA LEU A 461 -8.48 19.99 -6.73
C LEU A 461 -7.08 20.61 -6.99
N SER A 462 -6.33 20.00 -7.92
CA SER A 462 -4.94 20.26 -8.29
C SER A 462 -4.68 21.62 -8.94
N SER A 463 -5.75 22.31 -9.37
CA SER A 463 -5.64 23.69 -9.86
C SER A 463 -5.42 24.72 -8.74
N PHE A 464 -5.62 24.34 -7.48
CA PHE A 464 -5.47 25.23 -6.33
C PHE A 464 -4.13 25.01 -5.64
N LYS A 465 -3.53 26.10 -5.16
CA LYS A 465 -2.26 26.04 -4.44
C LYS A 465 -2.51 25.52 -3.04
N LYS A 466 -1.56 24.76 -2.49
CA LYS A 466 -1.57 24.44 -1.05
C LYS A 466 -1.61 25.74 -0.25
N GLU A 467 -2.41 25.76 0.80
CA GLU A 467 -2.48 26.92 1.68
C GLU A 467 -2.65 26.52 3.14
N THR A 468 -2.22 27.40 4.04
CA THR A 468 -2.37 27.22 5.48
C THR A 468 -3.51 28.11 5.98
N ILE A 469 -4.50 27.50 6.62
CA ILE A 469 -5.67 28.19 7.19
C ILE A 469 -5.69 27.91 8.69
N GLY A 470 -5.46 28.95 9.50
CA GLY A 470 -5.18 28.76 10.92
C GLY A 470 -3.90 27.96 11.12
N GLU A 471 -4.00 26.80 11.76
CA GLU A 471 -2.89 25.87 11.98
C GLU A 471 -2.89 24.69 11.00
N GLU A 472 -3.86 24.63 10.08
CA GLU A 472 -4.05 23.50 9.19
C GLU A 472 -3.51 23.79 7.78
N GLU A 473 -2.63 22.91 7.27
CA GLU A 473 -2.20 22.93 5.86
C GLU A 473 -3.15 22.10 5.01
N ILE A 474 -3.71 22.71 3.97
CA ILE A 474 -4.65 22.07 3.05
C ILE A 474 -3.95 21.81 1.72
N ASP A 475 -3.81 20.53 1.38
CA ASP A 475 -3.41 20.06 0.06
C ASP A 475 -4.65 19.71 -0.76
N TYR A 476 -5.16 20.68 -1.52
CA TYR A 476 -6.37 20.55 -2.34
C TYR A 476 -6.33 19.36 -3.31
N SER A 477 -5.14 18.94 -3.75
CA SER A 477 -5.00 17.78 -4.65
C SER A 477 -5.47 16.46 -4.04
N LYS A 478 -5.74 16.42 -2.73
CA LYS A 478 -6.24 15.24 -2.01
C LYS A 478 -7.76 15.18 -1.89
N TYR A 479 -8.45 16.26 -2.23
CA TYR A 479 -9.87 16.42 -1.97
C TYR A 479 -10.65 16.67 -3.26
N ILE A 480 -11.86 16.16 -3.32
CA ILE A 480 -12.85 16.46 -4.37
C ILE A 480 -13.68 17.69 -4.05
N ALA A 481 -13.82 18.02 -2.75
CA ALA A 481 -14.31 19.31 -2.31
C ALA A 481 -13.72 19.75 -0.96
N VAL A 482 -13.60 21.05 -0.76
CA VAL A 482 -13.23 21.66 0.52
C VAL A 482 -14.15 22.86 0.75
N VAL A 483 -14.82 22.90 1.90
CA VAL A 483 -15.68 24.02 2.31
C VAL A 483 -15.04 24.74 3.48
N ILE A 484 -14.81 26.03 3.31
CA ILE A 484 -14.03 26.85 4.23
C ILE A 484 -14.87 28.04 4.71
N PRO A 485 -15.47 27.96 5.91
CA PRO A 485 -16.09 29.09 6.57
C PRO A 485 -15.08 30.23 6.78
N MET A 486 -15.50 31.48 6.62
CA MET A 486 -14.68 32.68 6.88
C MET A 486 -13.34 32.73 6.13
N HIS A 487 -13.27 32.13 4.94
CA HIS A 487 -12.07 32.02 4.12
C HIS A 487 -11.53 33.39 3.69
N SER A 488 -10.23 33.65 3.95
CA SER A 488 -9.56 34.94 3.71
C SER A 488 -8.15 34.82 3.08
N THR A 489 -7.78 33.66 2.55
CA THR A 489 -6.40 33.35 2.10
C THR A 489 -6.22 33.37 0.57
N SER A 490 -5.06 32.91 0.10
CA SER A 490 -4.51 33.23 -1.23
C SER A 490 -5.28 32.66 -2.42
N ASN A 491 -6.07 31.60 -2.23
CA ASN A 491 -6.83 31.02 -3.34
C ASN A 491 -8.14 31.76 -3.65
N ILE A 492 -8.55 32.78 -2.88
CA ILE A 492 -9.83 33.49 -3.12
C ILE A 492 -9.93 34.07 -4.53
N ASP A 493 -8.84 34.60 -5.06
CA ASP A 493 -8.83 35.21 -6.40
C ASP A 493 -9.05 34.19 -7.53
N SER A 494 -8.90 32.90 -7.25
CA SER A 494 -9.19 31.82 -8.17
C SER A 494 -10.64 31.33 -8.14
N LEU A 495 -11.45 31.86 -7.22
CA LEU A 495 -12.84 31.46 -7.01
C LEU A 495 -13.82 32.43 -7.70
N THR A 496 -14.92 31.87 -8.20
CA THR A 496 -16.03 32.67 -8.74
C THR A 496 -16.77 33.35 -7.59
N LYS A 497 -16.72 34.68 -7.57
CA LYS A 497 -17.41 35.47 -6.55
C LYS A 497 -18.92 35.51 -6.78
N LYS A 498 -19.69 35.24 -5.72
CA LYS A 498 -21.15 35.36 -5.67
C LYS A 498 -21.57 36.15 -4.44
N THR A 499 -22.72 36.81 -4.53
CA THR A 499 -23.29 37.58 -3.42
C THR A 499 -24.72 37.14 -3.17
N CYS A 500 -25.07 37.02 -1.89
CA CYS A 500 -26.42 36.82 -1.36
C CYS A 500 -26.70 37.96 -0.38
N SER A 501 -27.90 38.54 -0.40
CA SER A 501 -28.28 39.59 0.55
C SER A 501 -29.67 39.34 1.10
N PHE A 502 -29.80 39.43 2.42
CA PHE A 502 -31.07 39.37 3.16
C PHE A 502 -31.60 40.77 3.53
N SER A 503 -30.97 41.84 3.03
CA SER A 503 -31.49 43.20 3.17
C SER A 503 -30.87 44.16 2.15
N ASP A 504 -31.62 45.20 1.77
CA ASP A 504 -31.19 46.22 0.80
C ASP A 504 -30.18 47.23 1.39
N ASN A 505 -29.88 47.14 2.70
CA ASN A 505 -28.96 48.07 3.35
C ASN A 505 -27.50 47.74 2.98
N PRO A 506 -26.78 48.64 2.30
CA PRO A 506 -25.39 48.41 1.89
C PRO A 506 -24.41 48.35 3.07
N ASN A 507 -24.84 48.75 4.27
CA ASN A 507 -24.04 48.70 5.50
C ASN A 507 -24.28 47.44 6.33
N ASN A 508 -25.00 46.45 5.80
CA ASN A 508 -25.16 45.17 6.49
C ASN A 508 -23.80 44.49 6.69
N GLN A 509 -23.70 43.75 7.80
CA GLN A 509 -22.50 42.96 8.04
C GLN A 509 -22.38 41.84 7.01
N LYS A 510 -21.14 41.40 6.79
CA LYS A 510 -20.78 40.42 5.77
C LYS A 510 -20.16 39.20 6.42
N VAL A 511 -20.75 38.03 6.20
CA VAL A 511 -20.11 36.73 6.44
C VAL A 511 -19.76 36.07 5.12
N ILE A 512 -18.71 35.24 5.12
CA ILE A 512 -18.15 34.67 3.89
C ILE A 512 -17.87 33.19 4.06
N PHE A 513 -17.94 32.43 2.97
CA PHE A 513 -17.36 31.10 2.91
C PHE A 513 -16.92 30.80 1.48
N SER A 514 -16.03 29.82 1.35
CA SER A 514 -15.57 29.32 0.05
C SER A 514 -15.85 27.85 -0.10
N VAL A 515 -16.06 27.44 -1.34
CA VAL A 515 -16.12 26.04 -1.73
C VAL A 515 -15.18 25.83 -2.89
N PHE A 516 -14.22 24.95 -2.67
CA PHE A 516 -13.39 24.35 -3.69
C PHE A 516 -14.07 23.04 -4.08
N GLY A 517 -14.27 22.79 -5.37
CA GLY A 517 -15.13 21.71 -5.84
C GLY A 517 -16.55 22.16 -6.14
N GLU A 518 -17.49 21.23 -6.21
CA GLU A 518 -18.89 21.48 -6.60
C GLU A 518 -19.84 21.19 -5.44
N MET A 519 -20.76 22.14 -5.17
CA MET A 519 -21.82 22.00 -4.19
C MET A 519 -23.19 22.30 -4.83
N LYS A 520 -24.18 21.46 -4.54
CA LYS A 520 -25.56 21.54 -5.05
C LYS A 520 -26.57 21.69 -3.91
N ASP A 521 -27.82 21.98 -4.27
CA ASP A 521 -28.95 22.11 -3.34
C ASP A 521 -28.62 23.06 -2.17
N ILE A 522 -27.89 24.14 -2.47
CA ILE A 522 -27.37 25.04 -1.45
C ILE A 522 -28.54 25.85 -0.91
N LYS A 523 -28.74 25.77 0.40
CA LYS A 523 -29.77 26.51 1.13
C LYS A 523 -29.10 27.33 2.21
N ILE A 524 -29.32 28.63 2.14
CA ILE A 524 -28.79 29.62 3.09
C ILE A 524 -29.98 30.14 3.88
N THR A 525 -29.97 29.91 5.18
CA THR A 525 -31.05 30.34 6.09
C THR A 525 -30.50 31.36 7.07
N TYR A 526 -30.94 32.60 6.96
CA TYR A 526 -30.63 33.67 7.90
C TYR A 526 -31.64 33.70 9.04
N PHE A 527 -31.16 33.66 10.28
CA PHE A 527 -31.96 33.80 11.49
C PHE A 527 -31.62 35.14 12.15
N GLU A 528 -32.63 36.00 12.33
CA GLU A 528 -32.46 37.30 13.01
C GLU A 528 -32.17 37.12 14.51
N ASN A 529 -32.78 36.10 15.11
CA ASN A 529 -32.60 35.68 16.50
C ASN A 529 -32.96 34.19 16.65
N MET A 530 -32.76 33.61 17.84
CA MET A 530 -33.00 32.18 18.12
C MET A 530 -34.43 31.71 17.83
N ASP A 531 -35.43 32.59 17.97
CA ASP A 531 -36.84 32.27 17.80
C ASP A 531 -37.37 32.58 16.38
N SER A 532 -36.53 33.16 15.52
CA SER A 532 -36.92 33.53 14.16
C SER A 532 -37.14 32.29 13.29
N LYS A 533 -38.10 32.36 12.36
CA LYS A 533 -38.41 31.23 11.45
C LYS A 533 -37.34 30.98 10.38
N GLY A 534 -36.40 31.91 10.23
CA GLY A 534 -35.39 31.91 9.19
C GLY A 534 -35.91 32.46 7.86
N GLU A 535 -35.15 33.34 7.22
CA GLU A 535 -35.31 33.72 5.82
C GLU A 535 -34.39 32.85 4.95
N VAL A 536 -34.90 32.34 3.83
CA VAL A 536 -34.22 31.29 3.04
C VAL A 536 -33.90 31.81 1.64
N GLU A 537 -32.63 31.70 1.26
CA GLU A 537 -32.18 31.79 -0.14
C GLU A 537 -31.76 30.39 -0.61
N ASN A 538 -32.21 29.99 -1.81
CA ASN A 538 -31.83 28.72 -2.43
C ASN A 538 -30.96 28.99 -3.65
N ILE A 539 -29.84 28.28 -3.74
CA ILE A 539 -28.91 28.33 -4.86
C ILE A 539 -28.75 26.89 -5.36
N ASP A 540 -29.12 26.67 -6.62
CA ASP A 540 -29.16 25.33 -7.23
C ASP A 540 -27.79 24.64 -7.20
N LYS A 541 -26.77 25.29 -7.77
CA LYS A 541 -25.43 24.73 -7.89
C LYS A 541 -24.39 25.82 -8.01
N LEU A 542 -23.26 25.63 -7.33
CA LEU A 542 -22.06 26.46 -7.47
C LEU A 542 -20.81 25.57 -7.52
N LYS A 543 -19.79 26.01 -8.25
CA LYS A 543 -18.50 25.32 -8.38
C LYS A 543 -17.36 26.33 -8.20
N ASN A 544 -16.36 25.97 -7.39
CA ASN A 544 -15.16 26.78 -7.13
C ASN A 544 -15.54 28.24 -6.84
N PHE A 545 -16.28 28.48 -5.76
CA PHE A 545 -16.93 29.76 -5.50
C PHE A 545 -16.57 30.36 -4.15
N TYR A 546 -16.62 31.69 -4.10
CA TYR A 546 -16.51 32.51 -2.90
C TYR A 546 -17.83 33.25 -2.72
N LEU A 547 -18.55 32.97 -1.63
CA LEU A 547 -19.87 33.57 -1.38
C LEU A 547 -19.78 34.64 -0.28
N GLU A 548 -20.24 35.84 -0.62
CA GLU A 548 -20.49 36.91 0.35
C GLU A 548 -21.97 36.96 0.71
N ILE A 549 -22.26 36.87 2.01
CA ILE A 549 -23.63 36.93 2.53
C ILE A 549 -23.76 38.19 3.36
N TYR A 550 -24.65 39.08 2.91
CA TYR A 550 -24.97 40.32 3.61
C TYR A 550 -26.26 40.13 4.39
N ALA A 551 -26.19 40.31 5.71
CA ALA A 551 -27.35 40.16 6.59
C ALA A 551 -27.33 41.19 7.74
N PRO A 552 -28.51 41.57 8.28
CA PRO A 552 -28.57 42.48 9.41
C PRO A 552 -28.30 41.72 10.71
N PHE A 553 -27.04 41.47 11.05
CA PHE A 553 -26.64 40.93 12.36
C PHE A 553 -26.87 41.99 13.45
N GLY A 554 -28.14 42.17 13.83
CA GLY A 554 -28.58 43.18 14.79
C GLY A 554 -28.44 42.75 16.24
N THR A 555 -28.15 41.47 16.48
CA THR A 555 -27.98 40.87 17.80
C THR A 555 -26.93 39.76 17.74
N ASP A 556 -26.28 39.48 18.88
CA ASP A 556 -25.36 38.35 19.06
C ASP A 556 -26.01 36.96 18.85
N MET A 557 -27.33 36.93 18.62
CA MET A 557 -28.11 35.72 18.33
C MET A 557 -28.43 35.55 16.85
N SER A 558 -28.02 36.48 15.99
CA SER A 558 -28.20 36.38 14.56
C SER A 558 -27.22 35.37 13.96
N SER A 559 -27.67 34.55 13.02
CA SER A 559 -26.80 33.53 12.39
C SER A 559 -27.23 33.20 10.97
N VAL A 560 -26.30 32.65 10.19
CA VAL A 560 -26.55 32.14 8.84
C VAL A 560 -26.22 30.66 8.82
N LYS A 561 -27.25 29.83 8.65
CA LYS A 561 -27.09 28.38 8.47
C LYS A 561 -26.98 28.05 6.99
N VAL A 562 -25.91 27.36 6.62
CA VAL A 562 -25.68 26.87 5.25
C VAL A 562 -25.87 25.36 5.25
N THR A 563 -26.67 24.87 4.32
CA THR A 563 -26.78 23.45 3.99
C THR A 563 -26.61 23.23 2.50
N GLY A 564 -26.16 22.06 2.08
CA GLY A 564 -26.19 21.63 0.68
C GLY A 564 -25.52 20.28 0.53
N LYS A 565 -25.10 19.96 -0.69
CA LYS A 565 -24.58 18.63 -1.03
C LYS A 565 -23.33 18.73 -1.89
N VAL A 566 -22.27 18.05 -1.50
CA VAL A 566 -21.07 17.89 -2.32
C VAL A 566 -21.18 16.58 -3.10
N HIS A 567 -20.93 16.62 -4.41
CA HIS A 567 -20.89 15.41 -5.22
C HIS A 567 -19.57 14.68 -4.97
N ILE A 568 -19.63 13.49 -4.37
CA ILE A 568 -18.44 12.74 -3.96
C ILE A 568 -18.03 11.61 -4.93
N GLY A 569 -18.56 11.63 -6.16
CA GLY A 569 -18.32 10.59 -7.18
C GLY A 569 -19.59 9.82 -7.54
N GLU A 570 -19.71 9.39 -8.80
CA GLU A 570 -20.75 8.49 -9.33
C GLU A 570 -22.20 8.72 -8.83
N GLY A 571 -22.63 9.99 -8.73
CA GLY A 571 -24.00 10.33 -8.35
C GLY A 571 -24.28 10.32 -6.84
N TYR A 572 -23.28 10.04 -6.00
CA TYR A 572 -23.39 10.18 -4.54
C TYR A 572 -23.10 11.60 -4.06
N TYR A 573 -23.70 11.92 -2.91
CA TYR A 573 -23.61 13.22 -2.29
C TYR A 573 -23.37 13.10 -0.79
N GLU A 574 -22.50 13.93 -0.24
CA GLU A 574 -22.39 14.16 1.20
C GLU A 574 -23.10 15.46 1.58
N ASP A 575 -23.83 15.42 2.69
CA ASP A 575 -24.51 16.61 3.20
C ASP A 575 -23.49 17.56 3.85
N VAL A 576 -23.49 18.80 3.41
CA VAL A 576 -22.73 19.89 4.01
C VAL A 576 -23.67 20.65 4.94
N LYS A 577 -23.23 20.91 6.18
CA LYS A 577 -23.99 21.74 7.12
C LYS A 577 -23.06 22.47 8.08
N PHE A 578 -23.14 23.79 8.08
CA PHE A 578 -22.44 24.64 9.05
C PHE A 578 -23.25 25.92 9.31
N THR A 579 -22.89 26.63 10.37
CA THR A 579 -23.50 27.90 10.77
C THR A 579 -22.41 28.96 10.83
N LEU A 580 -22.68 30.16 10.32
CA LEU A 580 -21.85 31.35 10.40
C LEU A 580 -22.51 32.38 11.33
N ASP A 581 -21.71 33.09 12.11
CA ASP A 581 -22.11 34.28 12.88
C ASP A 581 -20.97 35.29 12.94
N ASP A 582 -21.24 36.48 13.47
CA ASP A 582 -20.31 37.60 13.58
C ASP A 582 -19.50 37.60 14.89
N MET A 583 -19.75 36.63 15.78
CA MET A 583 -19.16 36.58 17.13
C MET A 583 -17.97 35.62 17.23
N ARG A 584 -17.97 34.53 16.44
CA ARG A 584 -16.91 33.52 16.48
C ARG A 584 -15.68 33.94 15.68
N ASP A 585 -14.51 33.68 16.27
CA ASP A 585 -13.23 33.84 15.57
C ASP A 585 -13.11 32.84 14.41
N THR A 586 -12.39 33.24 13.36
CA THR A 586 -12.23 32.41 12.15
C THR A 586 -11.65 31.02 12.43
N SER A 587 -10.85 30.86 13.49
CA SER A 587 -10.27 29.59 13.92
C SER A 587 -11.25 28.63 14.59
N GLU A 588 -12.44 29.11 14.99
CA GLU A 588 -13.46 28.26 15.64
C GLU A 588 -14.34 27.51 14.62
N TYR A 589 -14.14 27.76 13.34
CA TYR A 589 -14.89 27.11 12.28
C TYR A 589 -14.16 25.89 11.74
N GLU A 590 -14.86 24.76 11.68
CA GLU A 590 -14.35 23.53 11.08
C GLU A 590 -14.24 23.67 9.55
N ILE A 591 -13.10 23.23 9.02
CA ILE A 591 -12.87 23.10 7.59
C ILE A 591 -13.39 21.72 7.16
N LEU A 592 -14.43 21.71 6.31
CA LEU A 592 -15.05 20.48 5.86
C LEU A 592 -14.33 19.99 4.59
N LYS A 593 -13.71 18.81 4.68
CA LYS A 593 -12.91 18.21 3.61
C LYS A 593 -13.58 16.93 3.14
N TYR A 594 -13.67 16.76 1.84
CA TYR A 594 -14.29 15.60 1.20
C TYR A 594 -13.24 14.99 0.26
N GLU A 595 -12.83 13.76 0.55
CA GLU A 595 -11.85 12.98 -0.23
C GLU A 595 -12.50 12.20 -1.36
#